data_AF-R9ABB4-F1
#
_entry.id   AF-R9ABB4-F1
#
_cell.length_a   1.000
_cell.length_b   1.000
_cell.length_c   1.000
_cell.angle_alpha   90.00
_cell.angle_beta   90.00
_cell.angle_gamma   90.00
#
_symmetry.space_group_name_H-M   'P 1'
#
loop_
_entity.id
_entity.type
_entity.pdbx_description
1 polymer ?
#
loop_
_entity_poly.entity_id
_entity_poly.type
_entity_poly.pdbx_seq_one_letter_code
_entity_poly.pdbx_strand_id
1 'polypeptide(L)'
;MVSRSTFSAASGWISILSWFVVYSPQIYENYVLQSASGLSLTFVVIWLLGDITNLVGGFMVHLLPPMLILALYYTACDVILLWQMWIYRGNNGISECGSGSGSEEGVAPTHPTESDRLLSVQEQHRHQQQESHQLFVNLLCTALVVFGGALSFILNADKEYMGTPPLHSTPTAQFAGWTSAVLYILSRFPQIIKNTHTHCDGLSIPLFAFALCGNCSYVAQVLFESTDGDYLWINMSWLVGTIGTVLLDLVVLSQFAYYRYRDSCLKQETDEAD
;
A
#
# COMPACT_ATOMS: atom_id res chain seq x y z
N MET A 1 22.78 -28.03 -5.73
CA MET A 1 22.38 -27.17 -6.87
C MET A 1 21.06 -26.54 -6.46
N VAL A 2 20.96 -25.21 -6.41
CA VAL A 2 19.74 -24.54 -5.92
C VAL A 2 18.56 -24.89 -6.83
N SER A 3 17.46 -25.35 -6.24
CA SER A 3 16.28 -25.80 -6.98
C SER A 3 15.28 -24.66 -7.21
N ARG A 4 14.39 -24.81 -8.20
CA ARG A 4 13.30 -23.84 -8.46
C ARG A 4 12.41 -23.64 -7.23
N SER A 5 12.21 -24.69 -6.43
CA SER A 5 11.42 -24.63 -5.20
C SER A 5 12.05 -23.77 -4.11
N THR A 6 13.38 -23.66 -4.07
CA THR A 6 14.05 -22.71 -3.18
C THR A 6 13.63 -21.27 -3.52
N PHE A 7 13.62 -20.92 -4.81
CA PHE A 7 13.20 -19.59 -5.26
C PHE A 7 11.70 -19.37 -5.08
N SER A 8 10.86 -20.38 -5.32
CA SER A 8 9.41 -20.33 -5.02
C SER A 8 9.18 -20.03 -3.54
N ALA A 9 9.81 -20.78 -2.64
CA ALA A 9 9.68 -20.59 -1.20
C ALA A 9 10.19 -19.22 -0.73
N ALA A 10 11.35 -18.76 -1.22
CA ALA A 10 11.87 -17.44 -0.87
C ALA A 10 10.91 -16.33 -1.32
N SER A 11 10.45 -16.39 -2.58
CA SER A 11 9.51 -15.40 -3.14
C SER A 11 8.16 -15.40 -2.41
N GLY A 12 7.66 -16.57 -2.00
CA GLY A 12 6.44 -16.67 -1.22
C GLY A 12 6.53 -16.04 0.17
N TRP A 13 7.67 -16.22 0.86
CA TRP A 13 7.90 -15.56 2.15
C TRP A 13 8.06 -14.04 2.01
N ILE A 14 8.77 -13.57 0.98
CA ILE A 14 8.85 -12.13 0.67
C ILE A 14 7.45 -11.57 0.40
N SER A 15 6.61 -12.29 -0.35
CA SER A 15 5.24 -11.90 -0.64
C SER A 15 4.40 -11.75 0.62
N ILE A 16 4.30 -12.82 1.42
CA ILE A 16 3.48 -12.83 2.64
C ILE A 16 3.93 -11.75 3.63
N LEU A 17 5.25 -11.58 3.83
CA LEU A 17 5.77 -10.57 4.75
C LEU A 17 5.55 -9.15 4.23
N SER A 18 5.67 -8.91 2.92
CA SER A 18 5.37 -7.60 2.32
C SER A 18 3.92 -7.22 2.56
N TRP A 19 2.99 -8.17 2.34
CA TRP A 19 1.58 -7.97 2.59
C TRP A 19 1.22 -7.85 4.07
N PHE A 20 1.97 -8.50 4.96
CA PHE A 20 1.79 -8.36 6.40
C PHE A 20 2.13 -6.95 6.91
N VAL A 21 3.09 -6.26 6.27
CA VAL A 21 3.51 -4.91 6.70
C VAL A 21 2.89 -3.79 5.88
N VAL A 22 2.21 -4.10 4.75
CA VAL A 22 1.80 -3.14 3.71
C VAL A 22 0.97 -1.97 4.26
N TYR A 23 0.04 -2.24 5.18
CA TYR A 23 -0.89 -1.23 5.70
C TYR A 23 -0.28 -0.33 6.78
N SER A 24 0.76 -0.81 7.47
CA SER A 24 1.34 -0.15 8.65
C SER A 24 1.80 1.28 8.37
N PRO A 25 2.53 1.58 7.27
CA PRO A 25 2.99 2.94 6.99
C PRO A 25 1.84 3.94 6.81
N GLN A 26 0.79 3.57 6.07
CA GLN A 26 -0.34 4.47 5.80
C GLN A 26 -1.23 4.67 7.03
N ILE A 27 -1.51 3.60 7.79
CA ILE A 27 -2.28 3.71 9.05
C ILE A 27 -1.55 4.61 10.04
N TYR A 28 -0.23 4.42 10.17
CA TYR A 28 0.59 5.24 11.06
C TYR A 28 0.67 6.69 10.55
N GLU A 29 0.89 6.91 9.26
CA GLU A 29 0.96 8.25 8.66
C GLU A 29 -0.36 9.03 8.86
N ASN A 30 -1.50 8.39 8.63
CA ASN A 30 -2.81 8.98 8.92
C ASN A 30 -2.95 9.37 10.40
N TYR A 31 -2.49 8.49 11.29
CA TYR A 31 -2.53 8.75 12.73
C TYR A 31 -1.63 9.91 13.13
N VAL A 32 -0.41 10.02 12.61
CA VAL A 32 0.47 11.13 13.04
C VAL A 32 0.11 12.45 12.38
N LEU A 33 -0.20 12.44 11.08
CA LEU A 33 -0.64 13.65 10.36
C LEU A 33 -2.05 14.12 10.77
N GLN A 34 -2.82 13.26 11.47
CA GLN A 34 -4.24 13.49 11.78
C GLN A 34 -5.04 13.88 10.53
N SER A 35 -4.61 13.37 9.37
CA SER A 35 -5.16 13.64 8.05
C SER A 35 -5.18 12.35 7.25
N ALA A 36 -6.24 12.15 6.47
CA ALA A 36 -6.36 11.02 5.55
C ALA A 36 -6.68 11.53 4.13
N SER A 37 -6.13 12.69 3.76
CA SER A 37 -6.39 13.35 2.49
C SER A 37 -5.69 12.68 1.30
N GLY A 38 -4.58 11.96 1.49
CA GLY A 38 -3.83 11.42 0.34
C GLY A 38 -4.41 10.17 -0.31
N LEU A 39 -4.95 9.23 0.47
CA LEU A 39 -5.51 7.99 -0.08
C LEU A 39 -6.94 8.21 -0.60
N SER A 40 -7.31 7.64 -1.74
CA SER A 40 -8.66 7.76 -2.31
C SER A 40 -9.65 6.92 -1.52
N LEU A 41 -10.80 7.50 -1.13
CA LEU A 41 -11.84 6.75 -0.40
C LEU A 41 -12.39 5.62 -1.26
N THR A 42 -12.63 5.91 -2.53
CA THR A 42 -13.12 4.93 -3.50
C THR A 42 -12.11 3.79 -3.70
N PHE A 43 -10.81 4.08 -3.69
CA PHE A 43 -9.76 3.05 -3.75
C PHE A 43 -9.89 2.09 -2.56
N VAL A 44 -9.98 2.59 -1.33
CA VAL A 44 -10.07 1.76 -0.12
C VAL A 44 -11.40 0.98 -0.07
N VAL A 45 -12.51 1.59 -0.46
CA VAL A 45 -13.82 0.91 -0.49
C VAL A 45 -13.80 -0.26 -1.48
N ILE A 46 -13.25 -0.07 -2.67
CA ILE A 46 -13.14 -1.16 -3.66
C ILE A 46 -12.17 -2.24 -3.17
N TRP A 47 -11.08 -1.87 -2.48
CA TRP A 47 -10.17 -2.84 -1.85
C TRP A 47 -10.90 -3.71 -0.82
N LEU A 48 -11.66 -3.09 0.08
CA LEU A 48 -12.45 -3.79 1.08
C LEU A 48 -13.44 -4.77 0.43
N LEU A 49 -14.08 -4.38 -0.67
CA LEU A 49 -14.97 -5.27 -1.42
C LEU A 49 -14.22 -6.48 -1.98
N GLY A 50 -13.00 -6.28 -2.49
CA GLY A 50 -12.13 -7.38 -2.94
C GLY A 50 -11.72 -8.30 -1.79
N ASP A 51 -11.35 -7.74 -0.64
CA ASP A 51 -10.93 -8.49 0.55
C ASP A 51 -12.07 -9.30 1.15
N ILE A 52 -13.28 -8.72 1.23
CA ILE A 52 -14.49 -9.44 1.62
C ILE A 52 -14.78 -10.57 0.63
N THR A 53 -14.66 -10.32 -0.67
CA THR A 53 -14.86 -11.36 -1.70
C THR A 53 -13.88 -12.52 -1.53
N ASN A 54 -12.60 -12.22 -1.26
CA ASN A 54 -11.58 -13.23 -0.99
C ASN A 54 -11.82 -13.98 0.33
N LEU A 55 -12.24 -13.30 1.39
CA LEU A 55 -12.55 -13.92 2.67
C LEU A 55 -13.74 -14.87 2.54
N VAL A 56 -14.84 -14.43 1.93
CA VAL A 56 -16.04 -15.24 1.70
C VAL A 56 -15.73 -16.42 0.78
N GLY A 57 -15.05 -16.18 -0.34
CA GLY A 57 -14.62 -17.24 -1.26
C GLY A 57 -13.72 -18.27 -0.57
N GLY A 58 -12.81 -17.82 0.28
CA GLY A 58 -11.95 -18.70 1.07
C GLY A 58 -12.72 -19.59 2.04
N PHE A 59 -13.73 -19.05 2.72
CA PHE A 59 -14.60 -19.84 3.59
C PHE A 59 -15.42 -20.87 2.80
N MET A 60 -15.97 -20.47 1.65
CA MET A 60 -16.79 -21.35 0.81
C MET A 60 -15.99 -22.55 0.25
N VAL A 61 -14.71 -22.35 -0.03
CA VAL A 61 -13.82 -23.38 -0.59
C VAL A 61 -13.04 -24.11 0.53
N HIS A 62 -13.29 -23.78 1.80
CA HIS A 62 -12.60 -24.36 2.96
C HIS A 62 -11.07 -24.27 2.84
N LEU A 63 -10.56 -23.09 2.47
CA LEU A 63 -9.13 -22.83 2.44
C LEU A 63 -8.49 -23.05 3.82
N LEU A 64 -7.19 -23.32 3.83
CA LEU A 64 -6.44 -23.55 5.06
C LEU A 64 -6.58 -22.36 6.03
N PRO A 65 -6.65 -22.60 7.35
CA PRO A 65 -6.83 -21.53 8.35
C PRO A 65 -5.88 -20.34 8.23
N PRO A 66 -4.58 -20.49 7.91
CA PRO A 66 -3.68 -19.34 7.75
C PRO A 66 -4.12 -18.36 6.65
N MET A 67 -4.70 -18.86 5.55
CA MET A 67 -5.18 -18.02 4.45
C MET A 67 -6.42 -17.23 4.85
N LEU A 68 -7.30 -17.84 5.65
CA LEU A 68 -8.47 -17.16 6.21
C LEU A 68 -8.05 -16.08 7.21
N ILE A 69 -7.07 -16.36 8.07
CA ILE A 69 -6.52 -15.38 9.03
C ILE A 69 -5.94 -14.17 8.29
N LEU A 70 -5.19 -14.38 7.20
CA LEU A 70 -4.65 -13.29 6.37
C LEU A 70 -5.76 -12.45 5.74
N ALA A 71 -6.79 -13.08 5.17
CA ALA A 71 -7.93 -12.35 4.59
C ALA A 71 -8.71 -11.54 5.63
N LEU A 72 -8.89 -12.08 6.84
CA LEU A 72 -9.45 -11.36 7.99
C LEU A 72 -8.59 -10.17 8.40
N TYR A 73 -7.26 -10.35 8.41
CA TYR A 73 -6.31 -9.29 8.72
C TYR A 73 -6.42 -8.14 7.71
N TYR A 74 -6.42 -8.41 6.40
CA TYR A 74 -6.53 -7.36 5.38
C TYR A 74 -7.88 -6.61 5.47
N THR A 75 -8.97 -7.36 5.64
CA THR A 75 -10.31 -6.77 5.85
C THR A 75 -10.33 -5.85 7.07
N ALA A 76 -9.67 -6.23 8.17
CA ALA A 76 -9.58 -5.40 9.37
C ALA A 76 -8.76 -4.12 9.13
N CYS A 77 -7.63 -4.21 8.40
CA CYS A 77 -6.82 -3.05 8.04
C CYS A 77 -7.59 -2.05 7.18
N ASP A 78 -8.36 -2.52 6.19
CA ASP A 78 -9.20 -1.66 5.37
C ASP A 78 -10.27 -0.94 6.19
N VAL A 79 -10.91 -1.64 7.13
CA VAL A 79 -11.88 -1.03 8.05
C VAL A 79 -11.22 0.03 8.94
N ILE A 80 -10.00 -0.21 9.43
CA ILE A 80 -9.23 0.77 10.20
C ILE A 80 -8.92 2.01 9.35
N LEU A 81 -8.48 1.84 8.10
CA LEU A 81 -8.22 2.96 7.20
C LEU A 81 -9.49 3.76 6.91
N LEU A 82 -10.61 3.10 6.62
CA LEU A 82 -11.89 3.78 6.40
C LEU A 82 -12.35 4.54 7.65
N TRP A 83 -12.15 3.96 8.83
CA TRP A 83 -12.44 4.62 10.11
C TRP A 83 -11.59 5.88 10.31
N GLN A 84 -10.27 5.82 10.05
CA GLN A 84 -9.41 7.00 10.08
C GLN A 84 -9.85 8.05 9.06
N MET A 85 -10.22 7.63 7.86
CA MET A 85 -10.71 8.53 6.81
C MET A 85 -11.99 9.24 7.21
N TRP A 86 -12.90 8.54 7.89
CA TRP A 86 -14.13 9.14 8.38
C TRP A 86 -13.86 10.20 9.45
N ILE A 87 -13.00 9.91 10.43
CA ILE A 87 -12.67 10.85 11.52
C ILE A 87 -11.89 12.05 11.00
N TYR A 88 -10.78 11.82 10.30
CA TYR A 88 -9.86 12.91 9.95
C TYR A 88 -10.38 13.80 8.82
N ARG A 89 -11.26 13.30 7.95
CA ARG A 89 -11.93 14.15 6.95
C ARG A 89 -13.13 14.88 7.53
N GLY A 90 -13.85 14.26 8.47
CA GLY A 90 -14.98 14.89 9.16
C GLY A 90 -14.54 16.09 10.00
N ASN A 91 -13.41 16.00 10.69
CA ASN A 91 -12.90 17.10 11.50
C ASN A 91 -12.43 18.31 10.69
N ASN A 92 -11.85 18.10 9.49
CA ASN A 92 -11.39 19.21 8.65
C ASN A 92 -12.55 20.06 8.08
N GLY A 93 -13.71 19.44 7.80
CA GLY A 93 -14.91 20.17 7.37
C GLY A 93 -15.55 21.02 8.48
N ILE A 94 -15.31 20.69 9.76
CA ILE A 94 -15.80 21.47 10.90
C ILE A 94 -14.89 22.68 11.17
N SER A 95 -13.57 22.52 11.00
CA SER A 95 -12.60 23.61 11.19
C SER A 95 -12.76 24.75 10.16
N GLU A 96 -13.07 24.45 8.89
CA GLU A 96 -13.34 25.48 7.88
C GLU A 96 -14.62 26.27 8.15
N CYS A 97 -15.64 25.63 8.73
CA CYS A 97 -16.90 26.29 9.05
C CYS A 97 -16.81 27.21 10.29
N GLY A 98 -15.75 27.09 11.10
CA GLY A 98 -15.48 27.90 12.30
C GLY A 98 -14.62 29.15 12.07
N SER A 99 -14.02 29.31 10.88
CA SER A 99 -13.16 30.46 10.56
C SER A 99 -13.85 31.55 9.73
N GLY A 100 -15.16 31.41 9.47
CA GLY A 100 -15.96 32.34 8.66
C GLY A 100 -16.60 33.52 9.40
N SER A 101 -16.05 33.99 10.53
CA SER A 101 -16.53 35.22 11.18
C SER A 101 -15.42 35.95 11.94
N GLY A 102 -14.48 36.54 11.19
CA GLY A 102 -13.48 37.47 11.72
C GLY A 102 -13.22 38.53 10.66
N SER A 103 -13.72 39.72 10.91
CA SER A 103 -13.62 40.93 10.09
C SER A 103 -12.23 41.18 9.49
N GLU A 104 -12.21 41.46 8.18
CA GLU A 104 -11.08 42.06 7.46
C GLU A 104 -10.82 43.47 8.01
N GLU A 105 -9.78 43.63 8.82
CA GLU A 105 -9.08 44.91 9.00
C GLU A 105 -7.65 44.75 8.46
N GLY A 106 -7.23 45.69 7.61
CA GLY A 106 -5.96 45.62 6.90
C GLY A 106 -4.74 45.57 7.84
N VAL A 107 -3.91 44.54 7.66
CA VAL A 107 -2.65 44.37 8.40
C VAL A 107 -1.47 44.61 7.43
N ALA A 108 -0.69 45.64 7.73
CA ALA A 108 0.63 45.91 7.14
C ALA A 108 1.57 44.71 7.35
N PRO A 109 2.65 44.51 6.57
CA PRO A 109 3.50 43.33 6.69
C PRO A 109 4.17 43.29 8.07
N THR A 110 3.59 42.54 8.99
CA THR A 110 4.11 42.33 10.34
C THR A 110 5.26 41.33 10.28
N HIS A 111 6.46 41.78 10.67
CA HIS A 111 7.58 40.86 10.92
C HIS A 111 7.14 39.78 11.93
N PRO A 112 7.43 38.50 11.68
CA PRO A 112 7.03 37.41 12.58
C PRO A 112 7.64 37.63 13.97
N THR A 113 6.78 37.51 15.00
CA THR A 113 7.17 37.70 16.39
C THR A 113 8.12 36.59 16.85
N GLU A 114 8.85 36.80 17.94
CA GLU A 114 9.75 35.78 18.50
C GLU A 114 8.99 34.49 18.87
N SER A 115 7.74 34.62 19.32
CA SER A 115 6.84 33.50 19.58
C SER A 115 6.49 32.71 18.32
N ASP A 116 6.21 33.41 17.20
CA ASP A 116 5.90 32.74 15.93
C ASP A 116 7.11 31.96 15.40
N ARG A 117 8.32 32.50 15.57
CA ARG A 117 9.57 31.82 15.17
C ARG A 117 9.86 30.61 16.05
N LEU A 118 9.59 30.69 17.36
CA LEU A 118 9.77 29.55 18.27
C LEU A 118 8.76 28.44 17.97
N LEU A 119 7.50 28.81 17.69
CA LEU A 119 6.48 27.87 17.25
C LEU A 119 6.87 27.20 15.93
N SER A 120 7.34 27.96 14.93
CA SER A 120 7.77 27.40 13.65
C SER A 120 8.96 26.46 13.81
N VAL A 121 9.95 26.79 14.65
CA VAL A 121 11.09 25.91 14.96
C VAL A 121 10.63 24.62 15.67
N GLN A 122 9.69 24.73 16.62
CA GLN A 122 9.16 23.58 17.35
C GLN A 122 8.32 22.67 16.46
N GLU A 123 7.54 23.23 15.54
CA GLU A 123 6.81 22.49 14.50
C GLU A 123 7.76 21.79 13.54
N GLN A 124 8.82 22.48 13.09
CA GLN A 124 9.83 21.92 12.21
C GLN A 124 10.56 20.73 12.85
N HIS A 125 10.93 20.85 14.13
CA HIS A 125 11.51 19.74 14.89
C HIS A 125 10.54 18.55 15.04
N ARG A 126 9.24 18.82 15.27
CA ARG A 126 8.23 17.76 15.36
C ARG A 126 8.06 17.04 14.03
N HIS A 127 7.98 17.78 12.92
CA HIS A 127 7.93 17.22 11.56
C HIS A 127 9.18 16.38 11.26
N GLN A 128 10.37 16.89 11.55
CA GLN A 128 11.61 16.15 11.33
C GLN A 128 11.68 14.87 12.19
N GLN A 129 11.24 14.93 13.44
CA GLN A 129 11.17 13.76 14.32
C GLN A 129 10.17 12.72 13.80
N GLN A 130 8.99 13.16 13.34
CA GLN A 130 7.98 12.30 12.73
C GLN A 130 8.48 11.62 11.45
N GLU A 131 9.12 12.35 10.54
CA GLU A 131 9.73 11.76 9.33
C GLU A 131 10.79 10.72 9.69
N SER A 132 11.64 11.01 10.70
CA SER A 132 12.67 10.07 11.16
C SER A 132 12.07 8.77 11.72
N HIS A 133 10.95 8.87 12.45
CA HIS A 133 10.27 7.70 12.99
C HIS A 133 9.58 6.88 11.89
N GLN A 134 8.93 7.54 10.94
CA GLN A 134 8.34 6.89 9.77
C GLN A 134 9.41 6.14 8.97
N LEU A 135 10.55 6.77 8.71
CA LEU A 135 11.68 6.15 8.02
C LEU A 135 12.18 4.93 8.79
N PHE A 136 12.34 5.04 10.11
CA PHE A 136 12.75 3.92 10.96
C PHE A 136 11.78 2.74 10.86
N VAL A 137 10.47 2.98 10.94
CA VAL A 137 9.43 1.94 10.78
C VAL A 137 9.52 1.29 9.40
N ASN A 138 9.65 2.08 8.34
CA ASN A 138 9.76 1.58 6.97
C ASN A 138 11.02 0.71 6.78
N LEU A 139 12.15 1.13 7.34
CA LEU A 139 13.40 0.36 7.32
C LEU A 139 13.27 -0.94 8.09
N LEU A 140 12.62 -0.92 9.25
CA LEU A 140 12.35 -2.12 10.04
C LEU A 140 11.46 -3.12 9.29
N CYS A 141 10.37 -2.64 8.67
CA CYS A 141 9.50 -3.45 7.82
C CYS A 141 10.27 -4.04 6.63
N THR A 142 11.11 -3.24 5.98
CA THR A 142 11.94 -3.70 4.85
C THR A 142 12.94 -4.77 5.30
N ALA A 143 13.61 -4.57 6.44
CA ALA A 143 14.55 -5.53 7.00
C ALA A 143 13.86 -6.85 7.35
N LEU A 144 12.63 -6.81 7.89
CA LEU A 144 11.83 -8.01 8.17
C LEU A 144 11.55 -8.81 6.88
N VAL A 145 11.11 -8.14 5.82
CA VAL A 145 10.83 -8.77 4.51
C VAL A 145 12.08 -9.42 3.93
N VAL A 146 13.19 -8.67 3.90
CA VAL A 146 14.47 -9.15 3.34
C VAL A 146 15.02 -10.31 4.16
N PHE A 147 15.01 -10.19 5.49
CA PHE A 147 15.48 -11.26 6.37
C PHE A 147 14.63 -12.52 6.24
N GLY A 148 13.30 -12.40 6.21
CA GLY A 148 12.41 -13.55 6.05
C GLY A 148 12.59 -14.25 4.70
N GLY A 149 12.77 -13.49 3.61
CA GLY A 149 13.10 -14.03 2.30
C GLY A 149 14.46 -14.75 2.27
N ALA A 150 15.50 -14.13 2.83
CA ALA A 150 16.84 -14.71 2.91
C ALA A 150 16.87 -15.97 3.79
N LEU A 151 16.20 -15.95 4.94
CA LEU A 151 16.08 -17.09 5.83
C LEU A 151 15.33 -18.24 5.13
N SER A 152 14.22 -17.95 4.45
CA SER A 152 13.51 -18.94 3.64
C SER A 152 14.41 -19.55 2.55
N PHE A 153 15.18 -18.72 1.86
CA PHE A 153 16.11 -19.20 0.84
C PHE A 153 17.15 -20.16 1.43
N ILE A 154 17.79 -19.78 2.54
CA ILE A 154 18.82 -20.60 3.21
C ILE A 154 18.23 -21.93 3.70
N LEU A 155 17.06 -21.90 4.35
CA LEU A 155 16.41 -23.09 4.90
C LEU A 155 15.87 -24.06 3.84
N ASN A 156 15.69 -23.60 2.60
CA ASN A 156 15.18 -24.40 1.50
C ASN A 156 16.22 -24.64 0.40
N ALA A 157 17.49 -24.26 0.61
CA ALA A 157 18.54 -24.37 -0.40
C ALA A 157 18.86 -25.83 -0.79
N ASP A 158 18.81 -26.73 0.18
CA ASP A 158 19.12 -28.15 0.00
C ASP A 158 17.87 -29.05 -0.06
N LYS A 159 16.67 -28.47 0.00
CA LYS A 159 15.44 -29.25 -0.05
C LYS A 159 15.11 -29.66 -1.47
N GLU A 160 14.87 -30.96 -1.64
CA GLU A 160 14.44 -31.54 -2.89
C GLU A 160 12.99 -31.14 -3.20
N TYR A 161 12.70 -30.89 -4.47
CA TYR A 161 11.38 -30.48 -4.90
C TYR A 161 10.44 -31.69 -4.90
N MET A 162 9.39 -31.65 -4.08
CA MET A 162 8.44 -32.75 -3.91
C MET A 162 7.30 -32.76 -4.96
N GLY A 163 7.40 -31.92 -5.99
CA GLY A 163 6.34 -31.73 -6.99
C GLY A 163 5.27 -30.74 -6.55
N THR A 164 4.52 -30.19 -7.51
CA THR A 164 3.37 -29.34 -7.22
C THR A 164 2.24 -30.17 -6.61
N PRO A 165 1.63 -29.74 -5.50
CA PRO A 165 0.41 -30.39 -5.02
C PRO A 165 -0.69 -30.32 -6.11
N PRO A 166 -1.52 -31.37 -6.25
CA PRO A 166 -2.60 -31.36 -7.22
C PRO A 166 -3.58 -30.22 -6.91
N LEU A 167 -3.70 -29.27 -7.83
CA LEU A 167 -4.67 -28.18 -7.74
C LEU A 167 -5.98 -28.63 -8.39
N HIS A 168 -7.09 -28.52 -7.66
CA HIS A 168 -8.43 -28.69 -8.20
C HIS A 168 -9.08 -27.32 -8.38
N SER A 169 -9.46 -26.99 -9.62
CA SER A 169 -10.29 -25.81 -9.87
C SER A 169 -11.74 -26.10 -9.48
N THR A 170 -12.31 -25.26 -8.62
CA THR A 170 -13.75 -25.24 -8.39
C THR A 170 -14.34 -24.02 -9.09
N PRO A 171 -15.52 -24.13 -9.72
CA PRO A 171 -16.16 -22.97 -10.37
C PRO A 171 -16.34 -21.78 -9.42
N THR A 172 -16.64 -22.05 -8.16
CA THR A 172 -16.78 -21.04 -7.10
C THR A 172 -15.45 -20.31 -6.84
N ALA A 173 -14.33 -21.03 -6.73
CA ALA A 173 -13.02 -20.42 -6.56
C ALA A 173 -12.63 -19.57 -7.77
N GLN A 174 -12.88 -20.05 -8.99
CA GLN A 174 -12.60 -19.27 -10.20
C GLN A 174 -13.45 -18.00 -10.26
N PHE A 175 -14.75 -18.09 -9.96
CA PHE A 175 -15.63 -16.93 -9.95
C PHE A 175 -15.19 -15.88 -8.92
N ALA A 176 -14.91 -16.32 -7.69
CA ALA A 176 -14.40 -15.44 -6.64
C ALA A 176 -13.05 -14.82 -7.04
N GLY A 177 -12.11 -15.62 -7.55
CA GLY A 177 -10.79 -15.17 -8.00
C GLY A 177 -10.88 -14.12 -9.10
N TRP A 178 -11.70 -14.34 -10.13
CA TRP A 178 -11.90 -13.37 -11.21
C TRP A 178 -12.59 -12.09 -10.73
N THR A 179 -13.56 -12.20 -9.83
CA THR A 179 -14.23 -11.05 -9.22
C THR A 179 -13.23 -10.19 -8.44
N SER A 180 -12.41 -10.82 -7.59
CA SER A 180 -11.36 -10.13 -6.84
C SER A 180 -10.31 -9.51 -7.75
N ALA A 181 -9.89 -10.20 -8.82
CA ALA A 181 -8.96 -9.67 -9.80
C ALA A 181 -9.47 -8.37 -10.43
N VAL A 182 -10.75 -8.34 -10.84
CA VAL A 182 -11.38 -7.13 -11.39
C VAL A 182 -11.44 -6.02 -10.35
N LEU A 183 -11.90 -6.31 -9.13
CA LEU A 183 -12.00 -5.31 -8.07
C LEU A 183 -10.64 -4.70 -7.73
N TYR A 184 -9.60 -5.51 -7.58
CA TYR A 184 -8.26 -5.03 -7.28
C TYR A 184 -7.64 -4.21 -8.41
N ILE A 185 -7.87 -4.56 -9.66
CA ILE A 185 -7.43 -3.71 -10.78
C ILE A 185 -8.21 -2.40 -10.78
N LEU A 186 -9.54 -2.48 -10.63
CA LEU A 186 -10.41 -1.31 -10.67
C LEU A 186 -10.15 -0.34 -9.51
N SER A 187 -9.71 -0.82 -8.34
CA SER A 187 -9.45 0.03 -7.18
C SER A 187 -8.39 1.10 -7.48
N ARG A 188 -7.39 0.79 -8.32
CA ARG A 188 -6.26 1.70 -8.63
C ARG A 188 -6.66 2.93 -9.43
N PHE A 189 -7.64 2.83 -10.33
CA PHE A 189 -8.03 3.97 -11.17
C PHE A 189 -8.47 5.19 -10.34
N PRO A 190 -9.33 5.06 -9.31
CA PRO A 190 -9.64 6.16 -8.40
C PRO A 190 -8.42 6.82 -7.75
N GLN A 191 -7.38 6.06 -7.40
CA GLN A 191 -6.16 6.63 -6.83
C GLN A 191 -5.36 7.37 -7.89
N ILE A 192 -5.17 6.77 -9.07
CA ILE A 192 -4.45 7.38 -10.20
C ILE A 192 -5.10 8.71 -10.58
N ILE A 193 -6.43 8.76 -10.67
CA ILE A 193 -7.19 9.99 -10.95
C ILE A 193 -6.97 10.99 -9.82
N LYS A 194 -7.13 10.59 -8.56
CA LYS A 194 -6.93 11.48 -7.41
C LYS A 194 -5.54 12.12 -7.41
N ASN A 195 -4.50 11.34 -7.69
CA ASN A 195 -3.12 11.81 -7.75
C ASN A 195 -2.92 12.93 -8.78
N THR A 196 -3.69 12.93 -9.88
CA THR A 196 -3.59 14.02 -10.88
C THR A 196 -4.08 15.37 -10.36
N HIS A 197 -4.97 15.36 -9.38
CA HIS A 197 -5.52 16.58 -8.78
C HIS A 197 -4.78 16.98 -7.49
N THR A 198 -4.32 16.01 -6.70
CA THR A 198 -3.67 16.27 -5.40
C THR A 198 -2.14 16.29 -5.50
N HIS A 199 -1.56 16.01 -6.66
CA HIS A 199 -0.11 15.85 -6.84
C HIS A 199 0.53 14.87 -5.84
N CYS A 200 -0.21 13.82 -5.47
CA CYS A 200 0.17 12.83 -4.46
C CYS A 200 0.38 13.39 -3.04
N ASP A 201 -0.19 14.54 -2.70
CA ASP A 201 -0.11 15.08 -1.35
C ASP A 201 -0.78 14.14 -0.31
N GLY A 202 -0.08 13.90 0.80
CA GLY A 202 -0.48 12.98 1.88
C GLY A 202 -0.53 11.49 1.52
N LEU A 203 -0.01 11.07 0.36
CA LEU A 203 -0.01 9.68 -0.09
C LEU A 203 1.19 8.91 0.50
N SER A 204 0.93 7.79 1.19
CA SER A 204 2.01 6.95 1.70
C SER A 204 2.64 6.11 0.60
N ILE A 205 3.88 6.43 0.22
CA ILE A 205 4.64 5.67 -0.79
C ILE A 205 5.02 4.25 -0.35
N PRO A 206 5.40 4.01 0.92
CA PRO A 206 5.67 2.66 1.38
C PRO A 206 4.50 1.69 1.18
N LEU A 207 3.24 2.14 1.29
CA LEU A 207 2.06 1.33 1.00
C LEU A 207 2.13 0.70 -0.40
N PHE A 208 2.36 1.53 -1.42
CA PHE A 208 2.45 1.09 -2.81
C PHE A 208 3.75 0.33 -3.10
N ALA A 209 4.86 0.69 -2.45
CA ALA A 209 6.13 -0.01 -2.61
C ALA A 209 6.08 -1.45 -2.05
N PHE A 210 5.51 -1.64 -0.86
CA PHE A 210 5.31 -2.98 -0.29
C PHE A 210 4.28 -3.79 -1.06
N ALA A 211 3.18 -3.17 -1.52
CA ALA A 211 2.20 -3.84 -2.39
C ALA A 211 2.85 -4.32 -3.70
N LEU A 212 3.66 -3.47 -4.34
CA LEU A 212 4.42 -3.83 -5.55
C LEU A 212 5.40 -4.98 -5.27
N CYS A 213 6.19 -4.90 -4.19
CA CYS A 213 7.14 -5.93 -3.80
C CYS A 213 6.44 -7.28 -3.55
N GLY A 214 5.34 -7.25 -2.80
CA GLY A 214 4.56 -8.44 -2.48
C GLY A 214 3.97 -9.09 -3.73
N ASN A 215 3.38 -8.28 -4.61
CA ASN A 215 2.81 -8.74 -5.87
C ASN A 215 3.84 -9.30 -6.85
N CYS A 216 4.97 -8.63 -7.04
CA CYS A 216 6.06 -9.14 -7.89
C CYS A 216 6.59 -10.48 -7.36
N SER A 217 6.76 -10.58 -6.04
CA SER A 217 7.23 -11.81 -5.39
C SER A 217 6.19 -12.94 -5.45
N TYR A 218 4.90 -12.62 -5.38
CA TYR A 218 3.82 -13.59 -5.60
C TYR A 218 3.85 -14.15 -7.03
N VAL A 219 3.96 -13.29 -8.05
CA VAL A 219 4.06 -13.74 -9.45
C VAL A 219 5.30 -14.61 -9.63
N ALA A 220 6.44 -14.20 -9.07
CA ALA A 220 7.67 -14.99 -9.10
C ALA A 220 7.48 -16.36 -8.42
N GLN A 221 6.84 -16.39 -7.25
CA GLN A 221 6.52 -17.64 -6.54
C GLN A 221 5.74 -18.60 -7.44
N VAL A 222 4.63 -18.14 -8.03
CA VAL A 222 3.77 -18.99 -8.89
C VAL A 222 4.56 -19.54 -10.08
N LEU A 223 5.36 -18.70 -10.76
CA LEU A 223 6.14 -19.12 -11.92
C LEU A 223 7.31 -20.05 -11.56
N PHE A 224 7.94 -19.85 -10.39
CA PHE A 224 8.97 -20.76 -9.90
C PHE A 224 8.40 -22.11 -9.50
N GLU A 225 7.19 -22.13 -8.92
CA GLU A 225 6.49 -23.33 -8.51
C GLU A 225 6.19 -24.24 -9.71
N SER A 226 5.54 -23.72 -10.76
CA SER A 226 5.35 -24.47 -12.00
C SER A 226 5.01 -23.56 -13.19
N THR A 227 5.43 -23.98 -14.37
CA THR A 227 5.11 -23.36 -15.66
C THR A 227 4.23 -24.27 -16.53
N ASP A 228 3.63 -25.29 -15.93
CA ASP A 228 2.68 -26.17 -16.60
C ASP A 228 1.38 -25.41 -16.94
N GLY A 229 0.82 -25.69 -18.12
CA GLY A 229 -0.36 -25.00 -18.64
C GLY A 229 -1.58 -25.16 -17.73
N ASP A 230 -1.81 -26.37 -17.21
CA ASP A 230 -2.95 -26.62 -16.32
C ASP A 230 -2.80 -25.88 -14.99
N TYR A 231 -1.59 -25.88 -14.41
CA TYR A 231 -1.31 -25.14 -13.18
C TYR A 231 -1.49 -23.63 -13.37
N LEU A 232 -0.99 -23.07 -14.47
CA LEU A 232 -1.13 -21.65 -14.78
C LEU A 232 -2.58 -21.27 -15.08
N TRP A 233 -3.35 -22.15 -15.72
CA TRP A 233 -4.76 -21.92 -15.99
C TRP A 233 -5.58 -21.83 -14.70
N ILE A 234 -5.30 -22.73 -13.74
CA ILE A 234 -5.97 -22.67 -12.44
C ILE A 234 -5.61 -21.36 -11.72
N ASN A 235 -4.34 -20.97 -11.71
CA ASN A 235 -3.89 -19.73 -11.05
C ASN A 235 -4.18 -18.43 -11.84
N MET A 236 -4.83 -18.52 -13.01
CA MET A 236 -4.91 -17.42 -13.97
C MET A 236 -5.59 -16.17 -13.41
N SER A 237 -6.67 -16.31 -12.64
CA SER A 237 -7.36 -15.16 -12.07
C SER A 237 -6.46 -14.35 -11.12
N TRP A 238 -5.68 -15.05 -10.29
CA TRP A 238 -4.74 -14.41 -9.38
C TRP A 238 -3.57 -13.79 -10.14
N LEU A 239 -3.02 -14.47 -11.15
CA LEU A 239 -1.94 -13.92 -11.98
C LEU A 239 -2.38 -12.67 -12.74
N VAL A 240 -3.54 -12.69 -13.40
CA VAL A 240 -4.07 -11.54 -14.15
C VAL A 240 -4.36 -10.38 -13.20
N GLY A 241 -5.00 -10.65 -12.08
CA GLY A 241 -5.23 -9.67 -11.02
C GLY A 241 -3.91 -9.03 -10.59
N THR A 242 -2.97 -9.83 -10.09
CA THR A 242 -1.69 -9.35 -9.58
C THR A 242 -0.85 -8.61 -10.62
N ILE A 243 -0.72 -9.12 -11.85
CA ILE A 243 0.04 -8.44 -12.91
C ILE A 243 -0.62 -7.11 -13.26
N GLY A 244 -1.95 -7.09 -13.40
CA GLY A 244 -2.69 -5.86 -13.64
C GLY A 244 -2.49 -4.81 -12.55
N THR A 245 -2.50 -5.25 -11.28
CA THR A 245 -2.24 -4.34 -10.16
C THR A 245 -0.80 -3.84 -10.13
N VAL A 246 0.20 -4.69 -10.42
CA VAL A 246 1.61 -4.29 -10.52
C VAL A 246 1.78 -3.16 -11.53
N LEU A 247 1.18 -3.29 -12.71
CA LEU A 247 1.27 -2.27 -13.76
C LEU A 247 0.66 -0.94 -13.31
N LEU A 248 -0.48 -0.96 -12.63
CA LEU A 248 -1.15 0.24 -12.14
C LEU A 248 -0.44 0.86 -10.91
N ASP A 249 0.13 0.03 -10.03
CA ASP A 249 0.92 0.50 -8.89
C ASP A 249 2.22 1.19 -9.38
N LEU A 250 2.83 0.71 -10.47
CA LEU A 250 3.93 1.41 -11.15
C LEU A 250 3.52 2.78 -11.70
N VAL A 251 2.29 2.92 -12.22
CA VAL A 251 1.76 4.23 -12.63
C VAL A 251 1.63 5.17 -11.44
N VAL A 252 1.08 4.70 -10.31
CA VAL A 252 0.97 5.50 -9.07
C VAL A 252 2.33 5.98 -8.58
N LEU A 253 3.32 5.08 -8.53
CA LEU A 253 4.70 5.43 -8.13
C LEU A 253 5.36 6.40 -9.12
N SER A 254 5.08 6.24 -10.42
CA SER A 254 5.58 7.16 -11.46
C SER A 254 4.98 8.56 -11.33
N GLN A 255 3.67 8.66 -11.05
CA GLN A 255 3.01 9.95 -10.75
C GLN A 255 3.68 10.63 -9.56
N PHE A 256 3.94 9.88 -8.48
CA PHE A 256 4.62 10.42 -7.31
C PHE A 256 6.01 10.96 -7.65
N ALA A 257 6.84 10.17 -8.33
CA ALA A 257 8.19 10.60 -8.72
C ALA A 257 8.15 11.85 -9.61
N TYR A 258 7.21 11.91 -10.55
CA TYR A 258 7.01 13.04 -11.43
C TYR A 258 6.61 14.32 -10.69
N TYR A 259 5.58 14.26 -9.83
CA TYR A 259 5.10 15.45 -9.12
C TYR A 259 6.12 15.97 -8.10
N ARG A 260 6.81 15.07 -7.38
CA ARG A 260 7.93 15.45 -6.50
C ARG A 260 9.03 16.20 -7.26
N TYR A 261 9.44 15.67 -8.41
CA TYR A 261 10.45 16.31 -9.25
C TYR A 261 10.01 17.70 -9.72
N ARG A 262 8.78 17.80 -10.25
CA ARG A 262 8.23 19.08 -10.74
C ARG A 262 8.17 20.13 -9.61
N ASP A 263 7.69 19.74 -8.44
CA ASP A 263 7.54 20.66 -7.31
C ASP A 263 8.92 21.13 -6.77
N SER A 264 9.95 20.28 -6.85
CA SER A 264 11.34 20.68 -6.56
C SER A 264 11.89 21.70 -7.57
N CYS A 265 11.62 21.52 -8.86
CA CYS A 265 12.03 22.49 -9.89
C CYS A 265 11.35 23.86 -9.70
N LEU A 266 10.05 23.87 -9.42
CA LEU A 266 9.31 25.12 -9.19
C LEU A 266 9.82 25.88 -7.97
N LYS A 267 10.18 25.17 -6.88
CA LYS A 267 10.81 25.80 -5.71
C LYS A 267 12.14 26.46 -6.06
N GLN A 268 12.99 25.76 -6.82
CA GLN A 268 14.28 26.30 -7.23
C GLN A 268 14.12 27.56 -8.10
N GLU A 269 13.18 27.57 -9.04
CA GLU A 269 12.89 28.75 -9.87
C GLU A 269 12.37 29.94 -9.04
N THR A 270 11.62 29.67 -7.97
CA THR A 270 11.10 30.72 -7.06
C THR A 270 12.23 31.28 -6.20
N ASP A 271 13.08 30.43 -5.64
CA ASP A 271 14.24 30.83 -4.82
C ASP A 271 15.31 31.59 -5.64
N GLU A 272 15.40 31.35 -6.95
CA GLU A 272 16.28 32.11 -7.86
C GLU A 272 15.69 33.47 -8.29
N ALA A 273 14.38 33.68 -8.10
CA ALA A 273 13.68 34.91 -8.49
C ALA A 273 13.60 35.97 -7.37
N ASP A 274 13.79 35.56 -6.11
CA ASP A 274 13.80 36.40 -4.89
C ASP A 274 15.21 36.88 -4.50
#